data_AF-A0A7Y5AAJ0-F1
#
_entry.id   AF-A0A7Y5AAJ0-F1
#
_cell.length_a   1.000
_cell.length_b   1.000
_cell.length_c   1.000
_cell.angle_alpha   90.00
_cell.angle_beta   90.00
_cell.angle_gamma   90.00
#
_symmetry.space_group_name_H-M   'P 1'
#
loop_
_entity.id
_entity.type
_entity.pdbx_description
1 polymer ?
#
loop_
_entity_poly.entity_id
_entity_poly.type
_entity_poly.pdbx_seq_one_letter_code
_entity_poly.pdbx_strand_id
1 'polypeptide(L)'
;RLASPRLSTPRKRVAAGSVGIAERQTAAYPAVSPGGWNLIGRTPVRLFDREREGYSLLQPGDRVRFVAVSKADFVALGGDVEAQA
;
A
#
# COMPACT_ATOMS: atom_id res chain seq x y z
N ARG A 1 1.83 6.28 -19.67
CA ARG A 1 2.74 5.24 -19.09
C ARG A 1 3.09 5.68 -17.68
N LEU A 2 3.02 4.78 -16.69
CA LEU A 2 3.15 5.13 -15.25
C LEU A 2 4.50 4.76 -14.61
N ALA A 3 5.43 4.17 -15.37
CA ALA A 3 6.69 3.70 -14.82
C ALA A 3 7.58 4.88 -14.40
N SER A 4 8.00 4.88 -13.12
CA SER A 4 8.79 5.96 -12.51
C SER A 4 9.84 5.39 -11.58
N PRO A 5 11.07 5.93 -11.57
CA PRO A 5 12.12 5.44 -10.69
C PRO A 5 11.79 5.65 -9.22
N ARG A 6 12.45 4.89 -8.34
CA ARG A 6 12.39 5.14 -6.89
C ARG A 6 12.89 6.55 -6.58
N LEU A 7 12.43 7.09 -5.46
CA LEU A 7 13.01 8.29 -4.88
C LEU A 7 14.49 8.06 -4.58
N SER A 8 15.31 9.08 -4.83
CA SER A 8 16.75 9.07 -4.52
C SER A 8 17.00 8.92 -3.02
N THR A 9 16.16 9.54 -2.19
CA THR A 9 16.17 9.40 -0.73
C THR A 9 14.86 8.76 -0.28
N PRO A 10 14.88 7.55 0.30
CA PRO A 10 13.67 6.90 0.83
C PRO A 10 13.02 7.71 1.95
N ARG A 11 11.69 7.63 2.05
CA ARG A 11 10.98 8.09 3.25
C ARG A 11 11.39 7.20 4.41
N LYS A 12 11.63 7.80 5.58
CA LYS A 12 11.90 7.04 6.82
C LYS A 12 10.67 6.26 7.28
N ARG A 13 9.48 6.75 6.94
CA ARG A 13 8.21 6.19 7.35
C ARG A 13 7.21 6.28 6.20
N VAL A 14 6.63 5.16 5.84
CA VAL A 14 5.52 5.00 4.90
C VAL A 14 4.39 4.34 5.66
N ALA A 15 3.20 4.92 5.62
CA ALA A 15 2.04 4.40 6.35
C ALA A 15 1.62 3.02 5.81
N ALA A 16 1.10 2.17 6.70
CA ALA A 16 0.48 0.91 6.30
C ALA A 16 -0.69 1.16 5.33
N GLY A 17 -0.88 0.23 4.40
CA GLY A 17 -1.84 0.34 3.30
C GLY A 17 -1.42 1.30 2.19
N SER A 18 -0.28 1.98 2.26
CA SER A 18 0.19 2.82 1.14
C SER A 18 0.37 1.99 -0.13
N VAL A 19 -0.03 2.53 -1.28
CA VAL A 19 0.18 1.91 -2.60
C VAL A 19 1.24 2.71 -3.33
N GLY A 20 2.24 2.05 -3.87
CA GLY A 20 3.35 2.70 -4.55
C GLY A 20 3.67 2.11 -5.92
N ILE A 21 4.44 2.87 -6.70
CA ILE A 21 5.06 2.44 -7.97
C ILE A 21 6.59 2.65 -7.89
N ALA A 22 7.33 1.67 -8.39
CA ALA A 22 8.76 1.75 -8.65
C ALA A 22 9.08 1.01 -9.95
N GLU A 23 9.65 1.72 -10.91
CA GLU A 23 9.87 1.24 -12.27
C GLU A 23 8.57 0.67 -12.86
N ARG A 24 8.58 -0.60 -13.25
CA ARG A 24 7.43 -1.32 -13.81
C ARG A 24 6.61 -2.08 -12.74
N GLN A 25 6.90 -1.87 -11.46
CA GLN A 25 6.30 -2.62 -10.36
C GLN A 25 5.36 -1.73 -9.55
N THR A 26 4.33 -2.34 -8.98
CA THR A 26 3.45 -1.74 -7.98
C THR A 26 3.36 -2.65 -6.76
N ALA A 27 3.14 -2.06 -5.59
CA ALA A 27 3.03 -2.79 -4.33
C ALA A 27 2.16 -2.02 -3.35
N ALA A 28 1.65 -2.72 -2.35
CA ALA A 28 1.00 -2.13 -1.19
C ALA A 28 1.78 -2.50 0.08
N TYR A 29 2.00 -1.53 0.96
CA TYR A 29 2.80 -1.68 2.18
C TYR A 29 1.94 -2.31 3.29
N PRO A 30 2.22 -3.52 3.79
CA PRO A 30 1.39 -4.17 4.81
C PRO A 30 1.55 -3.56 6.21
N ALA A 31 2.67 -2.88 6.47
CA ALA A 31 3.01 -2.29 7.75
C ALA A 31 3.80 -0.99 7.58
N VAL A 32 3.89 -0.21 8.66
CA VAL A 32 4.70 1.01 8.68
C VAL A 32 6.18 0.64 8.50
N SER A 33 6.81 1.21 7.47
CA SER A 33 8.22 0.91 7.14
C SER A 33 8.86 2.03 6.32
N PRO A 34 10.20 2.10 6.24
CA PRO A 34 10.88 2.97 5.28
C PRO A 34 10.59 2.56 3.84
N GLY A 35 10.54 3.52 2.91
CA GLY A 35 10.21 3.22 1.51
C GLY A 35 10.54 4.34 0.52
N GLY A 36 11.15 3.95 -0.60
CA GLY A 36 11.50 4.85 -1.69
C GLY A 36 10.55 4.81 -2.90
N TRP A 37 9.38 4.18 -2.80
CA TRP A 37 8.46 4.10 -3.93
C TRP A 37 7.65 5.40 -4.05
N ASN A 38 7.18 5.69 -5.27
CA ASN A 38 6.27 6.81 -5.51
C ASN A 38 4.88 6.40 -4.99
N LEU A 39 4.44 7.02 -3.89
CA LEU A 39 3.14 6.71 -3.29
C LEU A 39 2.03 7.35 -4.13
N ILE A 40 1.01 6.57 -4.49
CA ILE A 40 -0.07 6.97 -5.40
C ILE A 40 -1.47 6.82 -4.80
N GLY A 41 -1.57 6.25 -3.60
CA GLY A 41 -2.85 6.01 -2.92
C GLY A 41 -2.69 5.17 -1.67
N ARG A 42 -3.81 4.75 -1.11
CA ARG A 42 -3.87 3.83 0.04
C ARG A 42 -4.99 2.82 -0.14
N THR A 43 -4.82 1.65 0.47
CA THR A 43 -5.86 0.64 0.63
C THR A 43 -6.23 0.51 2.12
N PRO A 44 -7.52 0.40 2.47
CA PRO A 44 -7.95 0.10 3.84
C PRO A 44 -7.81 -1.40 4.15
N VAL A 45 -7.52 -2.22 3.15
CA VAL A 45 -7.42 -3.67 3.28
C VAL A 45 -6.21 -4.06 4.13
N ARG A 46 -6.45 -4.87 5.17
CA ARG A 46 -5.40 -5.48 5.98
C ARG A 46 -4.70 -6.59 5.20
N LEU A 47 -3.51 -6.28 4.68
CA LEU A 47 -2.72 -7.17 3.81
C LEU A 47 -2.02 -8.30 4.58
N PHE A 48 -1.69 -8.05 5.85
CA PHE A 48 -1.04 -9.02 6.73
C PHE A 48 -1.76 -9.02 8.08
N ASP A 49 -2.06 -10.22 8.60
CA ASP A 49 -2.68 -10.41 9.90
C ASP A 49 -2.17 -11.71 10.54
N ARG A 50 -1.80 -11.66 11.83
CA ARG A 50 -1.30 -12.82 12.56
C ARG A 50 -2.37 -13.89 12.78
N GLU A 51 -3.63 -13.47 12.83
CA GLU A 51 -4.77 -14.36 13.03
C GLU A 51 -5.28 -14.99 11.72
N ARG A 52 -4.74 -14.57 10.57
CA ARG A 52 -5.05 -15.14 9.26
C ARG A 52 -4.17 -16.36 8.99
N GLU A 53 -4.76 -17.43 8.48
CA GLU A 53 -4.02 -18.58 7.96
C GLU A 53 -3.00 -18.16 6.88
N GLY A 54 -1.73 -18.54 7.05
CA GLY A 54 -0.64 -18.12 6.15
C GLY A 54 -0.21 -16.65 6.30
N TYR A 55 -0.78 -15.92 7.27
CA TYR A 55 -0.49 -14.54 7.68
C TYR A 55 -0.69 -13.43 6.63
N SER A 56 -0.67 -13.76 5.34
CA SER A 56 -0.80 -12.83 4.22
C SER A 56 -2.14 -13.00 3.52
N LEU A 57 -2.78 -11.88 3.18
CA LEU A 57 -3.96 -11.88 2.32
C LEU A 57 -3.63 -12.37 0.89
N LEU A 58 -2.43 -12.06 0.40
CA LEU A 58 -2.00 -12.37 -0.96
C LEU A 58 -0.96 -13.49 -0.94
N GLN A 59 -1.09 -14.44 -1.87
CA GLN A 59 -0.16 -15.53 -2.10
C GLN A 59 0.53 -15.40 -3.47
N PRO A 60 1.73 -15.99 -3.64
CA PRO A 60 2.39 -16.04 -4.94
C PRO A 60 1.48 -16.66 -6.01
N GLY A 61 1.30 -15.96 -7.13
CA GLY A 61 0.41 -16.37 -8.22
C GLY A 61 -0.95 -15.67 -8.24
N ASP A 62 -1.33 -14.99 -7.15
CA ASP A 62 -2.57 -14.23 -7.10
C ASP A 62 -2.59 -13.07 -8.10
N ARG A 63 -3.79 -12.76 -8.61
CA ARG A 63 -4.05 -11.58 -9.44
C ARG A 63 -4.72 -10.50 -8.60
N VAL A 64 -4.14 -9.30 -8.65
CA VAL A 64 -4.64 -8.14 -7.90
C VAL A 64 -5.20 -7.10 -8.85
N ARG A 65 -6.37 -6.54 -8.52
CA ARG A 65 -6.96 -5.37 -9.18
C ARG A 65 -7.23 -4.29 -8.15
N PHE A 66 -6.62 -3.12 -8.33
CA PHE A 66 -6.97 -1.93 -7.55
C PHE A 66 -8.28 -1.34 -8.06
N VAL A 67 -9.16 -0.97 -7.13
CA VAL A 67 -10.43 -0.30 -7.39
C VAL A 67 -10.42 1.03 -6.66
N ALA A 68 -10.64 2.13 -7.39
CA ALA A 68 -10.73 3.45 -6.80
C ALA A 68 -12.00 3.54 -5.94
N VAL A 69 -11.86 4.10 -4.74
CA VAL A 69 -12.96 4.36 -3.82
C VAL A 69 -12.92 5.81 -3.38
N SER A 70 -14.05 6.34 -2.92
CA SER A 70 -14.05 7.68 -2.34
C SER A 70 -13.29 7.70 -1.01
N LYS A 71 -12.89 8.90 -0.57
CA LYS A 71 -12.30 9.06 0.77
C LYS A 71 -13.26 8.61 1.88
N ALA A 72 -14.56 8.85 1.70
CA ALA A 72 -15.58 8.43 2.66
C ALA A 72 -15.64 6.90 2.76
N ASP A 73 -15.65 6.20 1.64
CA ASP A 73 -15.65 4.73 1.61
C ASP A 73 -14.35 4.17 2.21
N PHE A 74 -13.21 4.79 1.90
CA PHE A 74 -11.92 4.39 2.48
C PHE A 74 -11.95 4.44 4.02
N VAL A 75 -12.50 5.51 4.59
CA VAL A 75 -12.66 5.65 6.05
C VAL A 75 -13.68 4.65 6.59
N ALA A 76 -14.82 4.47 5.91
CA ALA A 76 -15.84 3.50 6.31
C ALA A 76 -15.33 2.06 6.31
N LEU A 77 -14.37 1.74 5.43
CA LEU A 77 -13.69 0.44 5.36
C LEU A 77 -12.55 0.30 6.40
N GLY A 78 -12.37 1.28 7.29
CA GLY A 78 -11.38 1.24 8.37
C GLY A 78 -10.01 1.83 8.03
N GLY A 79 -9.89 2.54 6.91
CA GLY A 79 -8.65 3.23 6.55
C GLY A 79 -8.44 4.50 7.39
N ASP A 80 -7.21 4.72 7.86
CA ASP A 80 -6.83 5.93 8.59
C ASP A 80 -6.52 7.12 7.65
N VAL A 81 -6.85 8.33 8.08
CA VAL A 81 -6.60 9.57 7.33
C VAL A 81 -5.44 10.39 7.90
N GLU A 82 -4.66 9.81 8.81
CA GLU A 82 -3.57 10.53 9.44
C GLU A 82 -2.47 10.87 8.42
N ALA A 83 -1.91 12.08 8.57
CA ALA A 83 -0.86 12.56 7.69
C ALA A 83 0.38 11.67 7.81
N GLN A 84 0.97 11.35 6.66
CA GLN A 84 2.22 10.61 6.55
C GLN A 84 3.36 11.53 7.04
N ALA A 85 3.71 11.46 8.32
CA ALA A 85 4.98 11.98 8.84
C ALA A 85 6.15 11.11 8.34
#